data_AF-T0YAE7-F1
#
_entry.id   AF-T0YAE7-F1
#
_cell.length_a   1.000
_cell.length_b   1.000
_cell.length_c   1.000
_cell.angle_alpha   90.00
_cell.angle_beta   90.00
_cell.angle_gamma   90.00
#
_symmetry.space_group_name_H-M   'P 1'
#
loop_
_entity.id
_entity.type
_entity.pdbx_description
1 polymer ?
#
loop_
_entity_poly.entity_id
_entity_poly.type
_entity_poly.pdbx_seq_one_letter_code
_entity_poly.pdbx_strand_id
1 'polypeptide(L)'
;MSQACLNPLPRIVSGMRPTGALHLGHWEGVLKNWIELQKHHECYFFVADWHALTTHYQDPHELEANTLSLVMEWLAVGVDPDRAVLFVQSWVPE
;
A
#
# COMPACT_ATOMS: atom_id res chain seq x y z
N MET A 1 -7.16 9.49 38.10
CA MET A 1 -6.59 8.29 37.44
C MET A 1 -5.94 8.75 36.14
N SER A 2 -4.66 8.41 35.99
CA SER A 2 -3.68 9.01 35.08
C SER A 2 -4.13 9.09 33.61
N GLN A 3 -4.05 10.28 33.01
CA GLN A 3 -3.94 10.43 31.56
C GLN A 3 -2.60 9.84 31.15
N ALA A 4 -2.58 8.58 30.72
CA ALA A 4 -1.47 8.09 29.92
C ALA A 4 -1.54 8.84 28.58
N CYS A 5 -0.64 9.80 28.37
CA CYS A 5 -0.32 10.27 27.03
C CYS A 5 0.19 9.04 26.27
N LEU A 6 -0.70 8.35 25.57
CA LEU A 6 -0.32 7.31 24.62
C LEU A 6 0.45 8.03 23.52
N ASN A 7 1.78 7.93 23.53
CA ASN A 7 2.55 8.35 22.36
C ASN A 7 2.01 7.56 21.17
N PRO A 8 1.55 8.24 20.10
CA PRO A 8 1.08 7.54 18.91
C PRO A 8 2.23 6.69 18.36
N LEU A 9 1.90 5.51 17.85
CA LEU A 9 2.89 4.66 17.17
C LEU A 9 3.54 5.47 16.05
N PRO A 10 4.84 5.27 15.76
CA PRO A 10 5.47 5.92 14.63
C PRO A 10 4.72 5.59 13.34
N ARG A 11 4.53 6.61 12.50
CA ARG A 11 3.79 6.49 11.24
C ARG A 11 4.70 6.11 10.10
N ILE A 12 4.21 5.22 9.25
CA ILE A 12 4.88 4.83 8.01
C ILE A 12 3.93 5.02 6.84
N VAL A 13 4.44 5.62 5.78
CA VAL A 13 3.77 5.69 4.49
C VAL A 13 4.61 4.97 3.45
N SER A 14 3.99 4.08 2.67
CA SER A 14 4.68 3.33 1.61
C SER A 14 3.77 3.16 0.41
N GLY A 15 4.29 3.44 -0.78
CA GLY A 15 3.52 3.39 -2.03
C GLY A 15 4.12 2.40 -3.00
N MET A 16 3.28 1.71 -3.76
CA MET A 16 3.71 0.82 -4.83
C MET A 16 2.92 1.11 -6.10
N ARG A 17 3.62 1.13 -7.24
CA ARG A 17 3.03 1.42 -8.55
C ARG A 17 2.33 0.17 -9.12
N PRO A 18 1.17 0.31 -9.76
CA PRO A 18 0.46 -0.80 -10.41
C PRO A 18 1.06 -1.12 -11.79
N THR A 19 2.27 -1.70 -11.82
CA THR A 19 3.03 -1.98 -13.07
C THR A 19 2.91 -3.43 -13.56
N GLY A 20 1.84 -4.13 -13.18
CA GLY A 20 1.61 -5.55 -13.50
C GLY A 20 1.75 -6.47 -12.28
N ALA A 21 1.78 -7.78 -12.54
CA ALA A 21 1.70 -8.81 -11.50
C ALA A 21 2.87 -8.78 -10.50
N LEU A 22 2.56 -9.01 -9.21
CA LEU A 22 3.58 -9.21 -8.20
C LEU A 22 4.40 -10.47 -8.46
N HIS A 23 5.65 -10.46 -7.98
CA HIS A 23 6.59 -11.56 -8.11
C HIS A 23 7.43 -11.68 -6.84
N LEU A 24 8.24 -12.73 -6.72
CA LEU A 24 9.04 -13.01 -5.51
C LEU A 24 9.93 -11.84 -5.05
N GLY A 25 10.44 -11.03 -5.98
CA GLY A 25 11.16 -9.80 -5.64
C GLY A 25 10.33 -8.78 -4.82
N HIS A 26 9.03 -8.64 -5.09
CA HIS A 26 8.15 -7.78 -4.31
C HIS A 26 7.86 -8.36 -2.92
N TRP A 27 7.75 -9.70 -2.84
CA TRP A 27 7.56 -10.40 -1.59
C TRP A 27 8.73 -10.16 -0.63
N GLU A 28 9.96 -10.44 -1.09
CA GLU A 28 11.16 -10.25 -0.26
C GLU A 28 11.53 -8.79 -0.07
N GLY A 29 11.24 -7.94 -1.05
CA GLY A 29 11.61 -6.52 -1.00
C GLY A 29 10.70 -5.67 -0.11
N VAL A 30 9.39 -5.91 -0.13
CA VAL A 30 8.40 -4.99 0.45
C VAL A 30 7.35 -5.70 1.30
N LEU A 31 6.69 -6.74 0.78
CA LEU A 31 5.46 -7.26 1.38
C LEU A 31 5.70 -7.93 2.74
N LYS A 32 6.79 -8.70 2.89
CA LYS A 32 7.18 -9.24 4.21
C LYS A 32 7.37 -8.15 5.25
N ASN A 33 8.01 -7.05 4.85
CA ASN A 33 8.25 -5.93 5.74
C ASN A 33 6.93 -5.24 6.12
N TRP A 34 6.02 -5.04 5.16
CA TRP A 34 4.71 -4.46 5.44
C TRP A 34 3.91 -5.28 6.46
N ILE A 35 3.94 -6.61 6.39
CA ILE A 35 3.27 -7.50 7.35
C ILE A 35 3.83 -7.33 8.76
N GLU A 36 5.14 -7.14 8.89
CA GLU A 36 5.78 -6.92 10.19
C GLU A 36 5.50 -5.51 10.74
N LEU A 37 5.60 -4.49 9.89
CA LEU A 37 5.42 -3.10 10.29
C LEU A 37 4.03 -2.83 10.87
N GLN A 38 2.98 -3.47 10.32
CA GLN A 38 1.60 -3.39 10.81
C GLN A 38 1.41 -3.81 12.27
N LYS A 39 2.38 -4.52 12.87
CA LYS A 39 2.32 -4.92 14.29
C LYS A 39 2.78 -3.81 15.23
N HIS A 40 3.55 -2.85 14.72
CA HIS A 40 4.31 -1.90 15.54
C HIS A 40 4.21 -0.44 15.07
N HIS A 41 3.53 -0.18 13.96
CA HIS A 41 3.42 1.14 13.34
C HIS A 41 1.98 1.44 12.93
N GLU A 42 1.66 2.72 12.84
CA GLU A 42 0.47 3.19 12.14
C GLU A 42 0.82 3.25 10.65
N CYS A 43 0.29 2.30 9.88
CA CYS A 43 0.68 2.08 8.49
C CYS A 43 -0.32 2.68 7.50
N TYR A 44 0.22 3.37 6.50
CA TYR A 44 -0.49 3.91 5.34
C TYR A 44 0.14 3.33 4.07
N PHE A 45 -0.55 2.41 3.42
CA PHE A 45 -0.08 1.80 2.18
C PHE A 45 -0.97 2.21 1.02
N PHE A 46 -0.37 2.62 -0.10
CA PHE A 46 -1.15 3.18 -1.18
C PHE A 46 -0.71 2.75 -2.57
N VAL A 47 -1.68 2.64 -3.47
CA VAL A 47 -1.42 2.43 -4.89
C VAL A 47 -1.06 3.78 -5.50
N ALA A 48 0.16 3.89 -6.01
CA ALA A 48 0.68 5.11 -6.63
C ALA A 48 0.34 5.17 -8.12
N ASP A 49 -0.95 5.28 -8.45
CA ASP A 49 -1.49 5.21 -9.82
C ASP A 49 -1.18 6.46 -10.66
N TRP A 50 -1.20 7.67 -10.09
CA TRP A 50 -0.75 8.88 -10.79
C TRP A 50 0.74 8.84 -11.16
N HIS A 51 1.57 8.21 -10.33
CA HIS A 51 3.00 8.03 -10.63
C HIS A 51 3.24 7.02 -11.76
N ALA A 52 2.29 6.13 -12.03
CA ALA A 52 2.38 5.24 -13.19
C ALA A 52 2.12 6.01 -14.50
N LEU A 53 1.21 6.99 -14.49
CA LEU A 53 0.87 7.82 -15.66
C LEU A 53 2.03 8.67 -16.19
N THR A 54 3.02 9.00 -15.36
CA THR A 54 4.18 9.80 -15.76
C THR A 54 5.32 8.97 -16.37
N THR A 55 5.31 7.64 -16.23
CA THR A 55 6.40 6.76 -16.71
C THR A 55 5.96 5.66 -17.69
N HIS A 56 4.70 5.24 -17.69
CA HIS A 56 4.17 4.20 -18.59
C HIS A 56 2.82 4.61 -19.20
N TYR A 57 2.87 5.05 -20.46
CA TYR A 57 1.73 5.60 -21.22
C TYR A 57 0.96 4.53 -22.04
N GLN A 58 1.19 3.23 -21.81
CA GLN A 58 0.88 2.23 -22.83
C GLN A 58 -0.55 1.67 -22.83
N ASP A 59 -1.31 1.69 -21.73
CA ASP A 59 -2.77 1.51 -21.80
C ASP A 59 -3.47 1.94 -20.49
N PRO A 60 -4.26 3.02 -20.48
CA PRO A 60 -5.08 3.41 -19.32
C PRO A 60 -6.04 2.30 -18.89
N HIS A 61 -6.47 1.43 -19.81
CA HIS A 61 -7.38 0.33 -19.48
C HIS A 61 -6.74 -0.72 -18.56
N GLU A 62 -5.41 -0.89 -18.63
CA GLU A 62 -4.72 -1.82 -17.72
C GLU A 62 -4.48 -1.21 -16.34
N LEU A 63 -4.45 0.12 -16.20
CA LEU A 63 -4.13 0.78 -14.94
C LEU A 63 -5.15 0.49 -13.85
N GLU A 64 -6.44 0.52 -14.18
CA GLU A 64 -7.51 0.22 -13.23
C GLU A 64 -7.47 -1.25 -12.81
N ALA A 65 -7.34 -2.16 -13.78
CA ALA A 65 -7.25 -3.59 -13.52
C ALA A 65 -6.01 -3.93 -12.67
N ASN A 66 -4.86 -3.31 -12.96
CA ASN A 66 -3.63 -3.49 -12.21
C ASN A 66 -3.74 -2.89 -10.80
N THR A 67 -4.40 -1.74 -10.64
CA THR A 67 -4.67 -1.12 -9.33
C THR A 67 -5.47 -2.06 -8.44
N LEU A 68 -6.58 -2.60 -8.95
CA LEU A 68 -7.41 -3.54 -8.21
C LEU A 68 -6.66 -4.85 -7.92
N SER A 69 -5.95 -5.39 -8.92
CA SER A 69 -5.16 -6.61 -8.76
C SER A 69 -4.09 -6.46 -7.69
N LEU A 70 -3.40 -5.32 -7.66
CA LEU A 70 -2.36 -5.03 -6.68
C LEU A 70 -2.92 -5.00 -5.26
N VAL A 71 -4.07 -4.35 -5.04
CA VAL A 71 -4.74 -4.35 -3.73
C VAL A 71 -5.17 -5.77 -3.34
N MET A 72 -5.75 -6.53 -4.28
CA MET A 72 -6.13 -7.93 -4.02
C MET A 72 -4.93 -8.79 -3.63
N GLU A 73 -3.80 -8.62 -4.29
CA GLU A 73 -2.57 -9.36 -3.99
C GLU A 73 -2.00 -8.97 -2.61
N TRP A 74 -2.03 -7.69 -2.23
CA TRP A 74 -1.62 -7.27 -0.88
C TRP A 74 -2.46 -7.95 0.21
N LEU A 75 -3.78 -7.96 0.04
CA LEU A 75 -4.69 -8.64 0.96
C LEU A 75 -4.39 -10.15 1.00
N ALA A 76 -4.17 -10.77 -0.17
CA ALA A 76 -3.91 -12.20 -0.27
C ALA A 76 -2.62 -12.63 0.43
N VAL A 77 -1.59 -11.77 0.48
CA VAL A 77 -0.32 -12.07 1.16
C VAL A 77 -0.31 -11.75 2.65
N GLY A 78 -1.36 -11.09 3.16
CA GLY A 78 -1.53 -10.82 4.59
C GLY A 78 -1.36 -9.35 5.01
N VAL A 79 -1.48 -8.40 4.07
CA VAL A 79 -1.72 -7.01 4.46
C VAL A 79 -3.15 -6.89 4.99
N ASP A 80 -3.29 -6.43 6.23
CA ASP A 80 -4.54 -6.45 6.97
C ASP A 80 -5.14 -5.03 7.02
N PRO A 81 -6.30 -4.78 6.40
CA PRO A 81 -6.95 -3.46 6.40
C PRO A 81 -7.45 -3.04 7.78
N ASP A 82 -7.57 -3.96 8.75
CA ASP A 82 -7.89 -3.62 10.14
C ASP A 82 -6.66 -3.07 10.89
N ARG A 83 -5.46 -3.21 10.31
CA ARG A 83 -4.17 -2.78 10.91
C ARG A 83 -3.45 -1.69 10.11
N ALA A 84 -3.82 -1.48 8.85
CA ALA A 84 -3.26 -0.45 7.98
C ALA A 84 -4.35 0.26 7.18
N VAL A 85 -4.13 1.55 6.92
CA VAL A 85 -4.95 2.29 5.96
C VAL A 85 -4.47 1.97 4.55
N LEU A 86 -5.36 1.41 3.74
CA LEU A 86 -5.11 1.10 2.33
C LEU A 86 -5.90 2.07 1.45
N PHE A 87 -5.26 2.72 0.49
CA PHE A 87 -5.95 3.64 -0.43
C PHE A 87 -5.31 3.72 -1.81
N VAL A 88 -6.05 4.24 -2.77
CA VAL A 88 -5.58 4.54 -4.12
C VAL A 88 -5.29 6.03 -4.20
N GLN A 89 -4.12 6.41 -4.71
CA GLN A 89 -3.69 7.81 -4.73
C GLN A 89 -4.70 8.71 -5.45
N SER A 90 -5.19 8.32 -6.63
CA SER A 90 -6.19 9.12 -7.35
C SER A 90 -7.57 9.23 -6.68
N TRP A 91 -7.88 8.37 -5.70
CA TRP A 91 -9.19 8.36 -5.02
C TRP A 91 -9.24 9.29 -3.81
N VAL A 92 -8.10 9.89 -3.44
CA VAL A 92 -7.93 10.79 -2.29
C VAL A 92 -7.35 12.12 -2.82
N PRO A 93 -8.19 13.11 -3.15
CA PRO A 93 -7.78 14.32 -3.89
C PRO A 93 -7.09 15.43 -3.06
N GLU A 94 -6.97 15.27 -1.74
CA GLU A 94 -6.39 16.25 -0.79
C GLU A 94 -4.86 16.38 -0.85
#